data_AF-A0A2G2IIX7-F1
#
_entry.id   AF-A0A2G2IIX7-F1
#
_cell.length_a   1.000
_cell.length_b   1.000
_cell.length_c   1.000
_cell.angle_alpha   90.00
_cell.angle_beta   90.00
_cell.angle_gamma   90.00
#
_symmetry.space_group_name_H-M   'P 1'
#
loop_
_entity.id
_entity.type
_entity.pdbx_description
1 polymer ?
#
loop_
_entity_poly.entity_id
_entity_poly.type
_entity_poly.pdbx_seq_one_letter_code
_entity_poly.pdbx_strand_id
1 'polypeptide(L)'
;MFGIKWDLGKVIMTDIGQHRGVVSLLLAILISAFAVIMLTHETRQLTNNKEQLLTQRDFADIEWRNLLLEQSTLEEHSKIEYTAKHKLGMYRPSTAEEKLVIQQ
;
A
#
# COMPACT_ATOMS: atom_id res chain seq x y z
N MET A 1 10.21 67.09 21.90
CA MET A 1 10.22 65.70 22.38
C MET A 1 8.83 65.11 22.16
N PHE A 2 8.74 63.95 21.50
CA PHE A 2 7.54 63.09 21.33
C PHE A 2 6.42 63.56 20.38
N GLY A 3 6.40 63.03 19.15
CA GLY A 3 5.27 63.24 18.22
C GLY A 3 5.25 62.41 16.92
N ILE A 4 6.22 61.51 16.67
CA ILE A 4 6.42 60.93 15.32
C ILE A 4 5.85 59.49 15.19
N LYS A 5 5.36 58.88 16.26
CA LYS A 5 4.98 57.44 16.22
C LYS A 5 3.70 57.13 15.43
N TRP A 6 2.84 58.12 15.18
CA TRP A 6 1.49 57.89 14.61
C TRP A 6 1.37 58.20 13.12
N ASP A 7 2.33 58.93 12.54
CA ASP A 7 2.24 59.35 11.14
C ASP A 7 2.72 58.23 10.19
N LEU A 8 3.79 57.53 10.56
CA LEU A 8 4.38 56.47 9.74
C LEU A 8 3.41 55.31 9.46
N GLY A 9 2.70 54.84 10.50
CA GLY A 9 1.73 53.75 10.35
C GLY A 9 0.55 54.14 9.46
N LYS A 10 0.14 55.41 9.50
CA LYS A 10 -0.98 55.94 8.71
C LYS A 10 -0.59 56.16 7.25
N VAL A 11 0.65 56.62 7.00
CA VAL A 11 1.22 56.72 5.64
C VAL A 11 1.33 55.33 5.01
N ILE A 12 1.85 54.34 5.74
CA ILE A 12 1.94 52.96 5.23
C ILE A 12 0.55 52.35 4.95
N MET A 13 -0.44 52.57 5.82
CA MET A 13 -1.82 52.13 5.57
C MET A 13 -2.46 52.81 4.35
N THR A 14 -2.11 54.07 4.10
CA THR A 14 -2.61 54.82 2.94
C THR A 14 -1.96 54.34 1.65
N ASP A 15 -0.66 54.05 1.67
CA ASP A 15 0.12 53.54 0.52
C ASP A 15 -0.32 52.11 0.12
N ILE A 16 -0.55 51.24 1.11
CA ILE A 16 -1.16 49.91 0.94
C ILE A 16 -2.56 50.03 0.32
N GLY A 17 -3.35 51.00 0.78
CA GLY A 17 -4.68 51.29 0.26
C GLY A 17 -4.68 51.89 -1.15
N GLN A 18 -3.58 52.51 -1.60
CA GLN A 18 -3.44 53.07 -2.94
C GLN A 18 -3.14 52.00 -3.99
N HIS A 19 -2.41 50.95 -3.62
CA HIS A 19 -2.06 49.81 -4.49
C HIS A 19 -2.92 48.56 -4.25
N ARG A 20 -4.25 48.73 -4.17
CA ARG A 20 -5.23 47.67 -3.84
C ARG A 20 -5.08 46.39 -4.66
N GLY A 21 -4.75 46.52 -5.95
CA GLY A 21 -4.59 45.37 -6.85
C GLY A 21 -3.34 44.53 -6.54
N VAL A 22 -2.25 45.16 -6.13
CA VAL A 22 -1.02 44.44 -5.77
C VAL A 22 -1.21 43.72 -4.43
N VAL A 23 -1.85 44.38 -3.48
CA VAL A 23 -2.14 43.81 -2.16
C VAL A 23 -3.08 42.61 -2.28
N SER A 24 -4.15 42.69 -3.08
CA SER A 24 -5.06 41.56 -3.28
C SER A 24 -4.38 40.38 -3.96
N LEU A 25 -3.52 40.64 -4.94
CA LEU A 25 -2.79 39.60 -5.68
C LEU A 25 -1.75 38.91 -4.79
N LEU A 26 -1.05 39.67 -3.94
CA LEU A 26 -0.16 39.13 -2.91
C LEU A 26 -0.92 38.23 -1.93
N LEU A 27 -2.09 38.67 -1.48
CA LEU A 27 -2.95 37.91 -0.57
C LEU A 27 -3.46 36.62 -1.24
N ALA A 28 -3.84 36.68 -2.52
CA ALA A 28 -4.25 35.51 -3.30
C ALA A 28 -3.11 34.49 -3.46
N ILE A 29 -1.87 34.94 -3.70
CA ILE A 29 -0.69 34.07 -3.77
C ILE A 29 -0.44 33.39 -2.42
N LEU A 30 -0.54 34.12 -1.31
CA LEU A 30 -0.38 33.55 0.03
C LEU A 30 -1.44 32.48 0.29
N ILE A 31 -2.71 32.78 0.03
CA ILE A 31 -3.80 31.79 0.18
C ILE A 31 -3.55 30.56 -0.68
N SER A 32 -3.14 30.76 -1.93
CA SER A 32 -2.81 29.65 -2.85
C SER A 32 -1.67 28.79 -2.30
N ALA A 33 -0.60 29.40 -1.80
CA ALA A 33 0.53 28.68 -1.21
C ALA A 33 0.09 27.83 0.00
N PHE A 34 -0.70 28.40 0.91
CA PHE A 34 -1.25 27.65 2.05
C PHE A 34 -2.20 26.54 1.61
N ALA A 35 -3.05 26.78 0.62
CA ALA A 35 -3.95 25.77 0.08
C ALA A 35 -3.18 24.58 -0.52
N VAL A 36 -2.09 24.83 -1.26
CA VAL A 36 -1.22 23.79 -1.80
C VAL A 36 -0.56 22.97 -0.68
N ILE A 37 -0.07 23.63 0.37
CA ILE A 37 0.52 22.94 1.53
C ILE A 37 -0.51 22.05 2.22
N MET A 38 -1.71 22.57 2.48
CA MET A 38 -2.80 21.83 3.10
C MET A 38 -3.22 20.63 2.25
N LEU A 39 -3.42 20.85 0.95
CA LEU A 39 -3.77 19.78 0.01
C LEU A 39 -2.68 18.71 -0.04
N THR A 40 -1.40 19.09 -0.01
CA THR A 40 -0.27 18.15 0.02
C THR A 40 -0.26 17.33 1.30
N HIS A 41 -0.56 17.96 2.44
CA HIS A 41 -0.63 17.29 3.73
C HIS A 41 -1.78 16.26 3.75
N GLU A 42 -2.98 16.67 3.32
CA GLU A 42 -4.14 15.80 3.19
C GLU A 42 -3.89 14.66 2.20
N THR A 43 -3.28 14.97 1.05
CA THR A 43 -2.93 13.96 0.03
C THR A 43 -1.99 12.91 0.58
N ARG A 44 -0.99 13.30 1.39
CA ARG A 44 -0.09 12.33 2.04
C ARG A 44 -0.83 11.43 3.02
N GLN A 45 -1.78 11.95 3.79
CA GLN A 45 -2.58 11.13 4.72
C GLN A 45 -3.54 10.19 3.98
N LEU A 46 -4.21 10.66 2.94
CA LEU A 46 -5.12 9.88 2.11
C LEU A 46 -4.38 8.76 1.35
N THR A 47 -3.20 9.04 0.81
CA THR A 47 -2.35 8.06 0.14
C THR A 47 -1.89 6.97 1.11
N ASN A 48 -1.45 7.33 2.32
CA ASN A 48 -1.04 6.33 3.33
C ASN A 48 -2.15 5.34 3.67
N ASN A 49 -3.39 5.82 3.89
CA ASN A 49 -4.52 4.94 4.20
C ASN A 49 -4.84 3.98 3.03
N LYS A 50 -4.76 4.50 1.80
CA LYS A 50 -4.96 3.70 0.60
C LYS A 50 -3.87 2.63 0.43
N GLU A 51 -2.61 2.98 0.68
CA GLU A 51 -1.48 2.06 0.62
C GLU A 51 -1.59 0.95 1.69
N GLN A 52 -2.09 1.27 2.89
CA GLN A 52 -2.31 0.26 3.93
C GLN A 52 -3.35 -0.78 3.54
N LEU A 53 -4.49 -0.35 2.97
CA LEU A 53 -5.53 -1.26 2.48
C LEU A 53 -5.03 -2.14 1.35
N LEU A 54 -4.25 -1.58 0.42
CA LEU A 54 -3.63 -2.34 -0.67
C LEU A 54 -2.64 -3.38 -0.12
N THR A 55 -1.83 -3.00 0.87
CA THR A 55 -0.86 -3.92 1.51
C THR A 55 -1.56 -5.12 2.16
N GLN A 56 -2.68 -4.89 2.84
CA GLN A 56 -3.45 -5.99 3.47
C GLN A 56 -4.01 -6.95 2.43
N ARG A 57 -4.54 -6.41 1.33
CA ARG A 57 -5.02 -7.24 0.21
C ARG A 57 -3.89 -8.07 -0.39
N ASP A 58 -2.74 -7.44 -0.66
CA ASP A 58 -1.60 -8.13 -1.28
C ASP A 58 -1.07 -9.26 -0.38
N PHE A 59 -1.08 -9.08 0.95
CA PHE A 59 -0.74 -10.15 1.90
C PHE A 59 -1.72 -11.33 1.80
N ALA A 60 -3.03 -11.06 1.77
CA ALA A 60 -4.05 -12.11 1.63
C ALA A 60 -3.94 -12.85 0.29
N ASP A 61 -3.63 -12.14 -0.80
CA ASP A 61 -3.43 -12.75 -2.13
C ASP A 61 -2.20 -13.67 -2.15
N ILE A 62 -1.12 -13.30 -1.46
CA ILE A 62 0.07 -14.15 -1.30
C ILE A 62 -0.30 -15.44 -0.56
N GLU A 63 -0.99 -15.31 0.58
CA GLU A 63 -1.39 -16.46 1.39
C GLU A 63 -2.32 -17.39 0.61
N TRP A 64 -3.31 -16.83 -0.09
CA TRP A 64 -4.22 -17.59 -0.94
C TRP A 64 -3.46 -18.38 -2.02
N ARG A 65 -2.50 -17.74 -2.70
CA ARG A 65 -1.68 -18.40 -3.72
C ARG A 65 -0.82 -19.51 -3.12
N ASN A 66 -0.30 -19.34 -1.91
CA ASN A 66 0.49 -20.37 -1.23
C ASN A 66 -0.37 -21.59 -0.91
N LEU A 67 -1.55 -21.37 -0.31
CA LEU A 67 -2.51 -22.44 -0.01
C LEU A 67 -2.96 -23.20 -1.27
N LEU A 68 -3.17 -22.49 -2.39
CA LEU A 68 -3.54 -23.11 -3.65
C LEU A 68 -2.42 -24.01 -4.20
N LEU A 69 -1.16 -23.61 -4.05
CA LEU A 69 -0.01 -24.43 -4.44
C LEU A 69 0.12 -25.67 -3.54
N GLU A 70 -0.13 -25.53 -2.25
CA GLU A 70 -0.15 -26.65 -1.30
C GLU A 70 -1.25 -27.66 -1.66
N GLN A 71 -2.48 -27.19 -1.93
CA GLN A 71 -3.59 -28.04 -2.37
C GLN A 71 -3.30 -28.70 -3.72
N SER A 72 -2.77 -27.97 -4.70
CA SER A 72 -2.44 -28.53 -6.01
C SER A 72 -1.39 -29.64 -5.90
N THR A 73 -0.42 -29.49 -4.99
CA THR A 73 0.60 -30.52 -4.70
C THR A 73 -0.04 -31.74 -4.03
N LEU A 74 -0.96 -31.54 -3.08
CA LEU A 74 -1.70 -32.63 -2.42
C LEU A 74 -2.65 -33.37 -3.36
N GLU A 75 -3.31 -32.67 -4.28
CA GLU A 75 -4.18 -33.25 -5.30
C GLU A 75 -3.39 -34.01 -6.36
N GLU A 76 -2.23 -33.50 -6.77
CA GLU A 76 -1.32 -34.21 -7.69
C GLU A 76 -0.80 -35.51 -7.06
N HIS A 77 -0.33 -35.46 -5.82
CA HIS A 77 0.05 -36.67 -5.08
C HIS A 77 -1.13 -37.65 -4.88
N SER A 78 -2.32 -37.16 -4.53
CA SER A 78 -3.52 -38.01 -4.36
C SER A 78 -3.96 -38.66 -5.67
N LYS A 79 -3.89 -37.94 -6.80
CA LYS A 79 -4.18 -38.50 -8.13
C LYS A 79 -3.17 -39.56 -8.54
N ILE A 80 -1.89 -39.38 -8.24
CA ILE A 80 -0.85 -40.37 -8.55
C ILE A 80 -1.09 -41.64 -7.73
N GLU A 81 -1.39 -41.52 -6.43
CA GLU A 81 -1.63 -42.68 -5.56
C GLU A 81 -2.91 -43.44 -5.95
N TYR A 82 -3.99 -42.73 -6.28
CA TYR A 82 -5.23 -43.32 -6.80
C TYR A 82 -5.01 -44.02 -8.14
N THR A 83 -4.31 -43.37 -9.08
CA THR A 83 -4.01 -43.95 -10.39
C THR A 83 -3.08 -45.17 -10.27
N ALA A 84 -2.08 -45.13 -9.38
CA ALA A 84 -1.19 -46.24 -9.09
C ALA A 84 -1.93 -47.45 -8.49
N LYS A 85 -2.84 -47.23 -7.54
CA LYS A 85 -3.64 -48.32 -6.95
C LYS A 85 -4.66 -48.89 -7.93
N HIS A 86 -5.39 -48.04 -8.66
CA HIS A 86 -6.57 -48.49 -9.42
C HIS A 86 -6.29 -48.80 -10.89
N LYS A 87 -5.39 -48.08 -11.57
CA LYS A 87 -5.01 -48.41 -12.96
C LYS A 87 -3.86 -49.40 -13.06
N LEU A 88 -2.93 -49.37 -12.10
CA LEU A 88 -1.74 -50.25 -12.11
C LEU A 88 -1.82 -51.42 -11.11
N GLY A 89 -2.91 -51.52 -10.34
CA GLY A 89 -3.14 -52.64 -9.42
C GLY A 89 -2.13 -52.73 -8.27
N MET A 90 -1.44 -51.65 -7.94
CA MET A 90 -0.42 -51.67 -6.89
C MET A 90 -1.07 -51.73 -5.50
N TYR A 91 -0.84 -52.83 -4.79
CA TYR A 91 -1.16 -53.00 -3.38
C TYR A 91 0.11 -52.83 -2.55
N ARG A 92 0.01 -52.29 -1.33
CA ARG A 92 1.16 -52.15 -0.43
C ARG A 92 1.47 -53.53 0.16
N PRO A 93 2.62 -54.17 -0.15
CA PRO A 93 2.92 -55.50 0.36
C PRO A 93 2.99 -55.48 1.89
N SER A 94 2.33 -56.45 2.52
CA SER A 94 2.48 -56.68 3.95
C SER A 94 3.87 -57.27 4.22
N THR A 95 4.40 -57.07 5.43
CA THR A 95 5.75 -57.45 5.88
C THR A 95 6.11 -58.93 5.65
N ALA A 96 5.16 -59.79 5.26
CA ALA A 96 5.36 -61.19 4.93
C ALA A 96 5.79 -61.47 3.46
N GLU A 97 5.70 -60.51 2.53
CA GLU A 97 6.05 -60.67 1.10
C GLU A 97 7.20 -59.76 0.64
N GLU A 98 8.01 -59.25 1.57
CA GLU A 98 9.15 -58.40 1.24
C GLU A 98 10.38 -59.26 0.89
N LYS A 99 10.59 -59.54 -0.39
CA LYS A 99 11.84 -60.16 -0.86
C LYS A 99 12.91 -59.07 -1.02
N LEU A 100 13.67 -58.83 0.05
CA LEU A 100 14.86 -57.99 0.02
C LEU A 100 15.89 -58.60 -0.95
N VAL A 101 16.01 -58.04 -2.14
CA VAL A 101 17.14 -58.32 -3.02
C VAL A 101 18.30 -57.43 -2.57
N ILE A 102 19.18 -57.99 -1.74
CA ILE A 102 20.51 -57.42 -1.50
C ILE A 102 21.28 -57.43 -2.82
N GLN A 103 21.51 -56.24 -3.38
CA GLN A 103 22.35 -56.04 -4.55
C GLN A 103 23.82 -56.23 -4.14
N GLN A 104 24.52 -57.15 -4.83
CA GLN A 104 25.97 -57.34 -4.76
C GLN A 104 26.68 -56.30 -5.62
#